data_AF-A0A7W5MSX3-F1
#
_entry.id   AF-A0A7W5MSX3-F1
#
_cell.length_a   1.000
_cell.length_b   1.000
_cell.length_c   1.000
_cell.angle_alpha   90.00
_cell.angle_beta   90.00
_cell.angle_gamma   90.00
#
_symmetry.space_group_name_H-M   'P 1'
#
loop_
_entity.id
_entity.type
_entity.pdbx_description
1 polymer ?
#
loop_
_entity_poly.entity_id
_entity_poly.type
_entity_poly.pdbx_seq_one_letter_code
_entity_poly.pdbx_strand_id
1 'polypeptide(L)'
;MADHFVQGAFAFICSTSEAALIEEAWQLAADLMGDFETSPVSDELLEVFPPTIEGKPLSGFTSIFDDANFPDFGADIRVQNSAEDTQVCTVSIFGTTDFQPWPIAGLIQRCCPASLAKTPVGFDWSYSCTRPYLDSFGGGWCAVFPDRIEIETTKEAVPRALDAAIAMSRRDGWADDPAHPVEDWKTEVTNDDTRRGFRGWIEGRVEMLAGAPGIAGVVSPVQRRRDPVRIRATDRLGNVAYIHREADRPIQAHRRWRGVGGEGMAGPRRIGPFHRRIPHGNACPAHRRVPGFRRV
;
A
#
# COMPACT_ATOMS: atom_id res chain seq x y z
N MET A 1 14.45 10.15 -32.83
CA MET A 1 14.09 8.76 -32.52
C MET A 1 14.88 8.38 -31.29
N ALA A 2 14.21 7.93 -30.23
CA ALA A 2 14.83 7.32 -29.08
C ALA A 2 14.46 5.84 -29.11
N ASP A 3 15.41 5.02 -28.72
CA ASP A 3 15.17 3.60 -28.49
C ASP A 3 14.63 3.46 -27.07
N HIS A 4 13.62 2.62 -26.91
CA HIS A 4 12.99 2.33 -25.62
C HIS A 4 13.29 0.88 -25.28
N PHE A 5 13.64 0.65 -24.02
CA PHE A 5 14.01 -0.67 -23.53
C PHE A 5 13.19 -1.02 -22.29
N VAL A 6 12.88 -2.29 -22.14
CA VAL A 6 12.31 -2.86 -20.91
C VAL A 6 13.39 -3.66 -20.20
N GLN A 7 13.59 -3.39 -18.92
CA GLN A 7 14.64 -4.01 -18.11
C GLN A 7 14.06 -4.59 -16.84
N GLY A 8 14.51 -5.78 -16.46
CA GLY A 8 14.08 -6.47 -15.25
C GLY A 8 15.17 -7.41 -14.76
N ALA A 9 15.22 -7.64 -13.46
CA ALA A 9 16.11 -8.62 -12.86
C ALA A 9 15.54 -9.08 -11.53
N PHE A 10 15.35 -10.39 -11.38
CA PHE A 10 14.85 -10.98 -10.15
C PHE A 10 15.31 -12.42 -10.02
N ALA A 11 15.13 -12.98 -8.82
CA ALA A 11 15.36 -14.39 -8.57
C ALA A 11 14.31 -14.93 -7.61
N PHE A 12 14.01 -16.21 -7.75
CA PHE A 12 13.12 -16.92 -6.85
C PHE A 12 13.59 -18.36 -6.66
N ILE A 13 13.04 -19.00 -5.63
CA ILE A 13 13.37 -20.37 -5.26
C ILE A 13 12.25 -21.29 -5.74
N CYS A 14 12.60 -22.36 -6.42
CA CYS A 14 11.67 -23.43 -6.79
C CYS A 14 12.31 -24.81 -6.63
N SER A 15 11.53 -25.86 -6.86
CA SER A 15 12.06 -27.22 -6.88
C SER A 15 12.89 -27.48 -8.13
N THR A 16 13.79 -28.45 -8.09
CA THR A 16 14.63 -28.81 -9.24
C THR A 16 13.82 -29.27 -10.45
N SER A 17 12.69 -29.95 -10.25
CA SER A 17 11.79 -30.33 -11.35
C SER A 17 11.10 -29.14 -11.99
N GLU A 18 10.66 -28.16 -11.19
CA GLU A 18 10.06 -26.92 -11.72
C GLU A 18 11.11 -26.07 -12.46
N ALA A 19 12.35 -26.03 -11.96
CA ALA A 19 13.46 -25.35 -12.63
C ALA A 19 13.80 -26.00 -13.99
N ALA A 20 13.81 -27.33 -14.06
CA ALA A 20 14.03 -28.06 -15.32
C ALA A 20 12.94 -27.75 -16.36
N LEU A 21 11.67 -27.66 -15.95
CA LEU A 21 10.56 -27.26 -16.83
C LEU A 21 10.74 -25.82 -17.34
N ILE A 22 11.20 -24.90 -16.50
CA ILE A 22 11.49 -23.52 -16.91
C ILE A 22 12.62 -23.50 -17.94
N GLU A 23 13.72 -24.23 -17.70
CA GLU A 23 14.85 -24.30 -18.65
C GLU A 23 14.42 -24.89 -20.01
N GLU A 24 13.63 -25.96 -19.99
CA GLU A 24 13.08 -26.57 -21.20
C GLU A 24 12.21 -25.59 -21.98
N ALA A 25 11.29 -24.90 -21.29
CA ALA A 25 10.45 -23.87 -21.89
C ALA A 25 11.28 -22.70 -22.46
N TRP A 26 12.35 -22.31 -21.78
CA TRP A 26 13.28 -21.27 -22.26
C TRP A 26 13.99 -21.71 -23.54
N GLN A 27 14.48 -22.95 -23.58
CA GLN A 27 15.13 -23.51 -24.77
C GLN A 27 14.13 -23.65 -25.93
N LEU A 28 12.89 -24.08 -25.64
CA LEU A 28 11.84 -24.17 -26.65
C LEU A 28 11.53 -22.81 -27.29
N ALA A 29 11.43 -21.73 -26.50
CA ALA A 29 11.27 -20.38 -27.03
C ALA A 29 12.45 -20.00 -27.94
N ALA A 30 13.69 -20.27 -27.52
CA ALA A 30 14.88 -19.99 -28.31
C ALA A 30 14.93 -20.80 -29.63
N ASP A 31 14.56 -22.08 -29.59
CA ASP A 31 14.50 -22.94 -30.78
C ASP A 31 13.46 -22.42 -31.78
N LEU A 32 12.27 -22.03 -31.30
CA LEU A 32 11.19 -21.47 -32.13
C LEU A 32 11.58 -20.10 -32.72
N MET A 33 12.22 -19.23 -31.94
CA MET A 33 12.68 -17.91 -32.42
C MET A 33 13.78 -18.01 -33.48
N GLY A 34 14.66 -18.99 -33.34
CA GLY A 34 15.78 -19.21 -34.25
C GLY A 34 15.42 -19.99 -35.52
N ASP A 35 14.16 -20.42 -35.66
CA ASP A 35 13.71 -21.36 -36.70
C ASP A 35 14.57 -22.64 -36.75
N PHE A 36 14.98 -23.10 -35.56
CA PHE A 36 15.75 -24.34 -35.39
C PHE A 36 14.80 -25.53 -35.28
N GLU A 37 15.31 -26.75 -35.54
CA GLU A 37 14.58 -27.95 -35.15
C GLU A 37 14.42 -27.95 -33.63
N THR A 38 13.16 -27.93 -33.16
CA THR A 38 12.85 -27.94 -31.74
C THR A 38 13.34 -29.22 -31.10
N SER A 39 14.03 -29.09 -29.97
CA SER A 39 14.35 -30.23 -29.12
C SER A 39 13.07 -31.01 -28.73
N PRO A 40 13.16 -32.33 -28.47
CA PRO A 40 12.01 -33.09 -28.00
C PRO A 40 11.42 -32.46 -26.73
N VAL A 41 10.13 -32.12 -26.80
CA VAL A 41 9.38 -31.52 -25.68
C VAL A 41 8.89 -32.65 -24.77
N SER A 42 9.06 -32.46 -23.46
CA SER A 42 8.63 -33.40 -22.44
C SER A 42 7.11 -33.47 -22.33
N ASP A 43 6.59 -34.62 -21.92
CA ASP A 43 5.16 -34.80 -21.68
C ASP A 43 4.70 -33.87 -20.54
N GLU A 44 5.56 -33.64 -19.54
CA GLU A 44 5.32 -32.72 -18.44
C GLU A 44 5.15 -31.27 -18.91
N LEU A 45 5.98 -30.79 -19.85
CA LEU A 45 5.81 -29.43 -20.38
C LEU A 45 4.54 -29.30 -21.21
N LEU A 46 4.18 -30.33 -21.99
CA LEU A 46 2.92 -30.36 -22.76
C LEU A 46 1.67 -30.42 -21.85
N GLU A 47 1.76 -31.09 -20.69
CA GLU A 47 0.69 -31.12 -19.70
C GLU A 47 0.47 -29.74 -19.07
N VAL A 48 1.57 -29.04 -18.76
CA VAL A 48 1.54 -27.68 -18.19
C VAL A 48 1.02 -26.64 -19.20
N PHE A 49 1.30 -26.84 -20.48
CA PHE A 49 0.86 -26.01 -21.60
C PHE A 49 -0.04 -26.78 -22.58
N PRO A 50 -1.29 -27.10 -22.19
CA PRO A 50 -2.19 -27.87 -23.04
C PRO A 50 -2.49 -27.12 -24.35
N PRO A 51 -2.62 -27.83 -25.49
CA PRO A 51 -2.89 -27.20 -26.78
C PRO A 51 -4.19 -26.37 -26.75
N THR A 52 -4.12 -25.14 -27.24
CA THR A 52 -5.27 -24.24 -27.40
C THR A 52 -5.87 -24.29 -28.80
N ILE A 53 -5.11 -24.79 -29.78
CA ILE A 53 -5.50 -24.94 -31.19
C ILE A 53 -5.32 -26.41 -31.61
N GLU A 54 -6.38 -26.99 -32.17
CA GLU A 54 -6.36 -28.35 -32.70
C GLU A 54 -5.26 -28.52 -33.76
N GLY A 55 -4.49 -29.61 -33.66
CA GLY A 55 -3.37 -29.90 -34.58
C GLY A 55 -2.11 -29.06 -34.35
N LYS A 56 -2.07 -28.19 -33.34
CA LYS A 56 -0.88 -27.41 -32.96
C LYS A 56 -0.52 -27.67 -31.49
N PRO A 57 0.34 -28.65 -31.19
CA PRO A 57 0.62 -29.05 -29.80
C PRO A 57 1.19 -27.92 -28.95
N LEU A 58 2.06 -27.08 -29.52
CA LEU A 58 2.72 -25.97 -28.80
C LEU A 58 1.87 -24.69 -28.71
N SER A 59 0.62 -24.72 -29.18
CA SER A 59 -0.26 -23.54 -29.14
C SER A 59 -0.60 -23.08 -27.73
N GLY A 60 -0.56 -23.99 -26.74
CA GLY A 60 -0.67 -23.64 -25.33
C GLY A 60 0.51 -22.80 -24.86
N PHE A 61 1.72 -23.22 -25.22
CA PHE A 61 2.95 -22.53 -24.88
C PHE A 61 3.04 -21.15 -25.55
N THR A 62 2.82 -21.07 -26.86
CA THR A 62 2.93 -19.80 -27.59
C THR A 62 1.85 -18.78 -27.23
N SER A 63 0.77 -19.20 -26.58
CA SER A 63 -0.31 -18.31 -26.13
C SER A 63 0.07 -17.36 -24.98
N ILE A 64 1.19 -17.61 -24.28
CA ILE A 64 1.66 -16.71 -23.22
C ILE A 64 2.41 -15.48 -23.77
N PHE A 65 2.76 -15.48 -25.06
CA PHE A 65 3.48 -14.41 -25.73
C PHE A 65 2.53 -13.48 -26.48
N ASP A 66 2.90 -12.19 -26.56
CA ASP A 66 2.15 -11.21 -27.34
C ASP A 66 2.18 -11.52 -28.85
N ASP A 67 3.32 -12.02 -29.34
CA ASP A 67 3.47 -12.55 -30.71
C ASP A 67 3.77 -14.06 -30.66
N ALA A 68 2.75 -14.86 -30.94
CA ALA A 68 2.88 -16.31 -30.95
C ALA A 68 3.80 -16.86 -32.05
N ASN A 69 4.18 -16.05 -33.06
CA ASN A 69 5.10 -16.47 -34.11
C ASN A 69 6.56 -16.17 -33.75
N PHE A 70 6.80 -15.26 -32.80
CA PHE A 70 8.12 -14.88 -32.34
C PHE A 70 8.17 -14.93 -30.80
N PRO A 71 8.12 -16.14 -30.21
CA PRO A 71 8.08 -16.31 -28.77
C PRO A 71 9.44 -16.00 -28.13
N ASP A 72 9.58 -14.82 -27.54
CA ASP A 72 10.79 -14.42 -26.82
C ASP A 72 10.45 -13.92 -25.40
N PHE A 73 11.31 -14.23 -24.43
CA PHE A 73 11.22 -13.69 -23.07
C PHE A 73 12.01 -12.39 -22.91
N GLY A 74 12.89 -12.07 -23.86
CA GLY A 74 13.72 -10.86 -23.86
C GLY A 74 14.63 -10.75 -22.64
N ALA A 75 15.00 -11.91 -22.08
CA ALA A 75 15.78 -12.03 -20.86
C ALA A 75 16.63 -13.31 -20.88
N ASP A 76 17.74 -13.24 -20.17
CA ASP A 76 18.58 -14.39 -19.84
C ASP A 76 18.05 -15.09 -18.59
N ILE A 77 18.23 -16.40 -18.54
CA ILE A 77 17.98 -17.23 -17.36
C ILE A 77 19.28 -17.83 -16.83
N ARG A 78 19.38 -17.96 -15.51
CA ARG A 78 20.39 -18.75 -14.81
C ARG A 78 19.74 -19.59 -13.72
N VAL A 79 19.96 -20.89 -13.76
CA VAL A 79 19.55 -21.83 -12.71
C VAL A 79 20.74 -22.26 -11.89
N GLN A 80 20.61 -22.21 -10.57
CA GLN A 80 21.65 -22.64 -9.62
C GLN A 80 21.04 -23.58 -8.59
N ASN A 81 21.58 -24.80 -8.50
CA ASN A 81 21.20 -25.75 -7.45
C ASN A 81 21.67 -25.23 -6.09
N SER A 82 20.84 -25.43 -5.06
CA SER A 82 21.26 -25.13 -3.68
C SER A 82 22.34 -26.11 -3.23
N ALA A 83 23.36 -25.57 -2.54
CA ALA A 83 24.41 -26.38 -1.93
C ALA A 83 23.93 -27.13 -0.69
N GLU A 84 22.85 -26.66 -0.07
CA GLU A 84 22.31 -27.20 1.19
C GLU A 84 21.16 -28.19 0.96
N ASP A 85 20.38 -28.01 -0.12
CA ASP A 85 19.24 -28.85 -0.46
C ASP A 85 19.23 -29.17 -1.96
N THR A 86 19.45 -30.45 -2.29
CA THR A 86 19.53 -30.91 -3.69
C THR A 86 18.18 -30.92 -4.42
N GLN A 87 17.07 -30.67 -3.72
CA GLN A 87 15.74 -30.57 -4.31
C GLN A 87 15.33 -29.14 -4.63
N VAL A 88 16.20 -28.16 -4.33
CA VAL A 88 15.89 -26.74 -4.42
C VAL A 88 16.86 -26.04 -5.35
N CYS A 89 16.31 -25.18 -6.21
CA CYS A 89 17.06 -24.35 -7.14
C CYS A 89 16.71 -22.87 -6.96
N THR A 90 17.69 -22.01 -7.20
CA THR A 90 17.47 -20.58 -7.41
C THR A 90 17.45 -20.30 -8.91
N VAL A 91 16.32 -19.80 -9.41
CA VAL A 91 16.17 -19.34 -10.79
C VAL A 91 16.33 -17.83 -10.79
N SER A 92 17.28 -17.31 -11.58
CA SER A 92 17.51 -15.88 -11.80
C SER A 92 17.18 -15.52 -13.23
N ILE A 93 16.36 -14.49 -13.43
CA ILE A 93 15.96 -14.01 -14.76
C ILE A 93 16.31 -12.53 -14.83
N PHE A 94 16.99 -12.12 -15.89
CA PHE A 94 17.42 -10.72 -16.06
C PHE A 94 17.54 -10.34 -17.53
N GLY A 95 17.18 -9.10 -17.85
CA GLY A 95 17.25 -8.56 -19.22
C GLY A 95 17.32 -7.04 -19.20
N THR A 96 17.95 -6.46 -20.22
CA THR A 96 18.19 -5.01 -20.30
C THR A 96 17.66 -4.34 -21.56
N THR A 97 17.09 -5.08 -22.50
CA THR A 97 16.62 -4.51 -23.77
C THR A 97 15.13 -4.76 -23.95
N ASP A 98 14.70 -6.01 -23.85
CA ASP A 98 13.36 -6.41 -24.31
C ASP A 98 12.63 -7.29 -23.28
N PHE A 99 12.93 -7.13 -21.99
CA PHE A 99 12.38 -7.96 -20.92
C PHE A 99 10.84 -8.05 -21.00
N GLN A 100 10.29 -9.26 -21.08
CA GLN A 100 8.85 -9.52 -21.28
C GLN A 100 8.15 -9.98 -19.98
N PRO A 101 7.59 -9.06 -19.16
CA PRO A 101 7.07 -9.42 -17.84
C PRO A 101 5.83 -10.33 -17.90
N TRP A 102 4.95 -10.16 -18.89
CA TRP A 102 3.74 -10.99 -19.02
C TRP A 102 4.06 -12.46 -19.38
N PRO A 103 4.84 -12.76 -20.43
CA PRO A 103 5.26 -14.13 -20.74
C PRO A 103 6.02 -14.78 -19.59
N ILE A 104 6.94 -14.06 -18.94
CA ILE A 104 7.72 -14.58 -17.80
C ILE A 104 6.79 -14.94 -16.64
N ALA A 105 5.81 -14.10 -16.32
CA ALA A 105 4.83 -14.37 -15.27
C ALA A 105 3.96 -15.60 -15.59
N GLY A 106 3.50 -15.71 -16.84
CA GLY A 106 2.74 -16.87 -17.32
C GLY A 106 3.54 -18.18 -17.23
N LEU A 107 4.82 -18.13 -17.59
CA LEU A 107 5.74 -19.26 -17.45
C LEU A 107 5.88 -19.69 -15.99
N ILE A 108 6.17 -18.76 -15.08
CA ILE A 108 6.33 -19.07 -13.65
C ILE A 108 5.04 -19.65 -13.08
N GLN A 109 3.87 -19.07 -13.40
CA GLN A 109 2.59 -19.55 -12.89
C GLN A 109 2.34 -21.01 -13.27
N ARG A 110 2.66 -21.37 -14.51
CA ARG A 110 2.40 -22.69 -15.08
C ARG A 110 3.42 -23.72 -14.63
N CYS A 111 4.71 -23.37 -14.64
CA CYS A 111 5.80 -24.30 -14.33
C CYS A 111 6.08 -24.45 -12.84
N CYS A 112 5.62 -23.56 -11.96
CA CYS A 112 5.95 -23.57 -10.52
C CYS A 112 4.76 -23.72 -9.56
N PRO A 113 3.77 -24.60 -9.80
CA PRO A 113 2.56 -24.66 -8.97
C PRO A 113 2.87 -25.05 -7.51
N ALA A 114 3.84 -25.93 -7.26
CA ALA A 114 4.17 -26.40 -5.92
C ALA A 114 4.94 -25.33 -5.12
N SER A 115 5.80 -24.57 -5.79
CA SER A 115 6.52 -23.46 -5.18
C SER A 115 5.62 -22.25 -4.92
N LEU A 116 4.73 -21.92 -5.87
CA LEU A 116 3.77 -20.82 -5.70
C LEU A 116 2.74 -21.11 -4.60
N ALA A 117 2.39 -22.37 -4.37
CA ALA A 117 1.53 -22.76 -3.25
C ALA A 117 2.15 -22.46 -1.87
N LYS A 118 3.48 -22.33 -1.80
CA LYS A 118 4.20 -21.97 -0.56
C LYS A 118 4.38 -20.46 -0.46
N THR A 119 4.89 -19.83 -1.52
CA THR A 119 5.23 -18.41 -1.53
C THR A 119 5.00 -17.82 -2.93
N PRO A 120 4.22 -16.73 -3.06
CA PRO A 120 4.09 -15.99 -4.32
C PRO A 120 5.44 -15.43 -4.79
N VAL A 121 5.61 -15.32 -6.12
CA VAL A 121 6.81 -14.71 -6.72
C VAL A 121 6.49 -13.29 -7.12
N GLY A 122 7.35 -12.34 -6.75
CA GLY A 122 7.19 -10.94 -7.12
C GLY A 122 8.45 -10.40 -7.81
N PHE A 123 8.27 -9.52 -8.79
CA PHE A 123 9.36 -8.83 -9.47
C PHE A 123 8.94 -7.48 -10.02
N ASP A 124 9.93 -6.59 -10.16
CA ASP A 124 9.77 -5.27 -10.75
C ASP A 124 10.47 -5.20 -12.11
N TRP A 125 9.99 -4.32 -12.99
CA TRP A 125 10.70 -3.93 -14.21
C TRP A 125 10.64 -2.42 -14.39
N SER A 126 11.48 -1.91 -15.27
CA SER A 126 11.58 -0.49 -15.58
C SER A 126 11.71 -0.25 -17.06
N TYR A 127 11.27 0.94 -17.49
CA TYR A 127 11.54 1.46 -18.82
C TYR A 127 12.82 2.28 -18.80
N SER A 128 13.67 2.07 -19.80
CA SER A 128 14.81 2.94 -20.07
C SER A 128 14.79 3.40 -21.53
N CYS A 129 15.59 4.41 -21.85
CA CYS A 129 15.65 4.96 -23.20
C CYS A 129 17.02 5.58 -23.49
N THR A 130 17.38 5.67 -24.77
CA THR A 130 18.64 6.32 -25.17
C THR A 130 18.60 7.84 -25.02
N ARG A 131 17.41 8.44 -24.98
CA ARG A 131 17.20 9.89 -24.78
C ARG A 131 15.92 10.14 -23.98
N PRO A 132 15.94 11.05 -22.97
CA PRO A 132 14.76 11.34 -22.19
C PRO A 132 13.71 12.08 -23.04
N TYR A 133 12.51 11.52 -23.13
CA TYR A 133 11.29 12.16 -23.63
C TYR A 133 10.20 12.14 -22.55
N LEU A 134 9.09 12.85 -22.82
CA LEU A 134 7.89 12.72 -22.02
C LEU A 134 7.47 11.25 -21.96
N ASP A 135 7.08 10.76 -20.79
CA ASP A 135 6.67 9.36 -20.54
C ASP A 135 7.73 8.27 -20.81
N SER A 136 9.00 8.66 -20.87
CA SER A 136 10.12 7.73 -21.07
C SER A 136 10.56 6.97 -19.84
N PHE A 137 10.12 7.39 -18.66
CA PHE A 137 10.43 6.76 -17.39
C PHE A 137 9.17 6.12 -16.80
N GLY A 138 9.39 5.07 -16.02
CA GLY A 138 8.35 4.31 -15.36
C GLY A 138 8.77 2.84 -15.29
N GLY A 139 7.78 1.98 -15.12
CA GLY A 139 7.97 0.56 -15.04
C GLY A 139 6.71 -0.09 -14.53
N GLY A 140 6.87 -1.15 -13.78
CA GLY A 140 5.77 -1.79 -13.08
C GLY A 140 6.25 -2.90 -12.18
N TRP A 141 5.28 -3.59 -11.61
CA TRP A 141 5.50 -4.72 -10.72
C TRP A 141 4.56 -5.86 -11.12
N CYS A 142 5.02 -7.08 -10.88
CA CYS A 142 4.27 -8.31 -11.10
C CYS A 142 4.29 -9.13 -9.82
N ALA A 143 3.13 -9.66 -9.45
CA ALA A 143 2.99 -10.69 -8.44
C ALA A 143 2.30 -11.91 -9.04
N VAL A 144 2.99 -13.04 -9.02
CA VAL A 144 2.54 -14.33 -9.51
C VAL A 144 2.05 -15.15 -8.32
N PHE A 145 0.77 -15.50 -8.35
CA PHE A 145 0.10 -16.39 -7.41
C PHE A 145 -0.28 -17.70 -8.11
N PRO A 146 -0.60 -18.77 -7.36
CA PRO A 146 -1.05 -20.04 -7.95
C PRO A 146 -2.26 -19.89 -8.87
N ASP A 147 -3.18 -18.98 -8.52
CA ASP A 147 -4.50 -18.84 -9.15
C ASP A 147 -4.64 -17.58 -10.01
N ARG A 148 -3.74 -16.61 -9.87
CA ARG A 148 -3.81 -15.34 -10.59
C ARG A 148 -2.44 -14.69 -10.77
N ILE A 149 -2.37 -13.80 -11.74
CA ILE A 149 -1.23 -12.93 -11.97
C ILE A 149 -1.73 -11.49 -11.82
N GLU A 150 -1.04 -10.71 -11.01
CA GLU A 150 -1.27 -9.28 -10.86
C GLU A 150 -0.11 -8.54 -11.49
N ILE A 151 -0.40 -7.65 -12.45
CA ILE A 151 0.60 -6.84 -13.15
C ILE A 151 0.03 -5.44 -13.25
N GLU A 152 0.82 -4.45 -12.84
CA GLU A 152 0.44 -3.04 -12.96
C GLU A 152 1.64 -2.21 -13.39
N THR A 153 1.38 -1.21 -14.23
CA THR A 153 2.39 -0.24 -14.65
C THR A 153 2.26 1.06 -13.86
N THR A 154 3.38 1.75 -13.63
CA THR A 154 3.35 3.09 -13.04
C THR A 154 2.56 4.08 -13.91
N LYS A 155 2.48 3.82 -15.22
CA LYS A 155 1.69 4.62 -16.17
C LYS A 155 0.19 4.50 -15.94
N GLU A 156 -0.28 3.40 -15.38
CA GLU A 156 -1.69 3.20 -14.99
C GLU A 156 -1.94 3.59 -13.53
N ALA A 157 -0.98 3.27 -12.65
CA ALA A 157 -1.06 3.53 -11.22
C ALA A 157 -1.20 5.03 -10.91
N VAL A 158 -0.43 5.87 -11.59
CA VAL A 158 -0.40 7.32 -11.34
C VAL A 158 -1.73 7.98 -11.72
N PRO A 159 -2.28 7.80 -12.94
CA PRO A 159 -3.61 8.31 -13.27
C PRO A 159 -4.68 7.79 -12.31
N ARG A 160 -4.66 6.51 -11.95
CA ARG A 160 -5.63 5.92 -11.02
C ARG A 160 -5.57 6.59 -9.65
N ALA A 161 -4.37 6.86 -9.13
CA ALA A 161 -4.19 7.57 -7.87
C ALA A 161 -4.67 9.02 -7.94
N LEU A 162 -4.43 9.70 -9.06
CA LEU A 162 -4.92 11.07 -9.29
C LEU A 162 -6.44 11.12 -9.38
N ASP A 163 -7.05 10.19 -10.12
CA ASP A 163 -8.50 10.09 -10.25
C ASP A 163 -9.16 9.75 -8.92
N ALA A 164 -8.57 8.86 -8.12
CA ALA A 164 -9.03 8.56 -6.77
C ALA A 164 -9.01 9.81 -5.88
N ALA A 165 -7.94 10.61 -5.94
CA ALA A 165 -7.85 11.86 -5.19
C ALA A 165 -8.89 12.90 -5.67
N ILE A 166 -9.11 13.02 -6.97
CA ILE A 166 -10.14 13.90 -7.54
C ILE A 166 -11.54 13.43 -7.12
N ALA A 167 -11.83 12.12 -7.16
CA ALA A 167 -13.10 11.56 -6.74
C ALA A 167 -13.35 11.76 -5.24
N MET A 168 -12.32 11.62 -4.40
CA MET A 168 -12.39 11.96 -2.97
C MET A 168 -12.66 13.45 -2.73
N SER A 169 -12.02 14.33 -3.52
CA SER A 169 -12.26 15.78 -3.48
C SER A 169 -13.64 16.18 -4.01
N ARG A 170 -14.19 15.42 -4.96
CA ARG A 170 -15.52 15.61 -5.56
C ARG A 170 -16.67 14.93 -4.80
N ARG A 171 -16.41 14.17 -3.74
CA ARG A 171 -17.49 13.85 -2.78
C ARG A 171 -17.96 15.19 -2.24
N ASP A 172 -19.12 15.61 -2.72
CA ASP A 172 -19.75 16.84 -2.27
C ASP A 172 -19.81 16.79 -0.73
N GLY A 173 -19.16 17.75 -0.07
CA GLY A 173 -19.19 17.89 1.38
C GLY A 173 -20.60 18.14 1.92
N TRP A 174 -21.57 18.32 1.02
CA TRP A 174 -23.00 18.46 1.26
C TRP A 174 -23.85 17.29 0.74
N ALA A 175 -23.26 16.24 0.16
CA ALA A 175 -24.03 15.08 -0.27
C ALA A 175 -24.75 14.47 0.95
N ASP A 176 -26.08 14.39 0.87
CA ASP A 176 -26.92 13.78 1.91
C ASP A 176 -26.43 12.37 2.23
N ASP A 177 -25.96 12.18 3.47
CA ASP A 177 -25.79 10.87 4.05
C ASP A 177 -27.19 10.37 4.42
N PRO A 178 -27.70 9.26 3.86
CA PRO A 178 -29.05 8.78 4.17
C PRO A 178 -29.25 8.46 5.66
N ALA A 179 -28.18 8.14 6.40
CA ALA A 179 -28.23 7.93 7.84
C ALA A 179 -28.10 9.24 8.64
N HIS A 180 -27.58 10.30 8.02
CA HIS A 180 -27.35 11.61 8.63
C HIS A 180 -27.71 12.75 7.66
N PRO A 181 -29.01 12.98 7.38
CA PRO A 181 -29.45 13.99 6.42
C PRO A 181 -28.98 15.41 6.78
N VAL A 182 -28.74 16.24 5.77
CA VAL A 182 -28.31 17.65 5.99
C VAL A 182 -29.33 18.44 6.81
N GLU A 183 -30.63 18.12 6.70
CA GLU A 183 -31.70 18.80 7.45
C GLU A 183 -31.64 18.54 8.96
N ASP A 184 -31.18 17.36 9.40
CA ASP A 184 -31.01 17.05 10.82
C ASP A 184 -29.89 17.91 11.42
N TRP A 185 -28.80 18.08 10.68
CA TRP A 185 -27.71 18.98 11.07
C TRP A 185 -28.16 20.44 11.10
N LYS A 186 -28.89 20.92 10.08
CA LYS A 186 -29.44 22.29 10.06
C LYS A 186 -30.34 22.55 11.25
N THR A 187 -31.16 21.57 11.63
CA THR A 187 -32.04 21.64 12.80
C THR A 187 -31.22 21.79 14.09
N GLU A 188 -30.17 20.99 14.28
CA GLU A 188 -29.31 21.06 15.46
C GLU A 188 -28.49 22.36 15.53
N VAL A 189 -28.00 22.87 14.40
CA VAL A 189 -27.33 24.18 14.36
C VAL A 189 -28.32 25.29 14.75
N THR A 190 -29.55 25.22 14.24
CA THR A 190 -30.61 26.20 14.54
C THR A 190 -31.00 26.19 16.02
N ASN A 191 -30.95 25.02 16.66
CA ASN A 191 -31.22 24.86 18.09
C ASN A 191 -30.00 25.16 18.99
N ASP A 192 -28.84 25.53 18.42
CA ASP A 192 -27.53 25.67 19.09
C ASP A 192 -27.06 24.37 19.80
N ASP A 193 -27.55 23.21 19.35
CA ASP A 193 -27.15 21.89 19.85
C ASP A 193 -25.77 21.48 19.30
N THR A 194 -25.38 21.99 18.14
CA THR A 194 -24.05 21.80 17.55
C THR A 194 -23.52 23.07 16.89
N ARG A 195 -22.22 23.32 17.04
CA ARG A 195 -21.48 24.37 16.30
C ARG A 195 -20.48 23.78 15.30
N ARG A 196 -20.51 22.46 15.12
CA ARG A 196 -19.65 21.76 14.16
C ARG A 196 -20.21 21.93 12.75
N GLY A 197 -19.32 22.04 11.75
CA GLY A 197 -19.73 21.87 10.36
C GLY A 197 -20.27 20.45 10.11
N PHE A 198 -21.12 20.27 9.07
CA PHE A 198 -21.84 19.03 8.78
C PHE A 198 -20.98 17.77 8.88
N ARG A 199 -19.77 17.78 8.31
CA ARG A 199 -18.86 16.63 8.37
C ARG A 199 -18.38 16.29 9.78
N GLY A 200 -17.96 17.29 10.55
CA GLY A 200 -17.53 17.09 11.94
C GLY A 200 -18.68 16.71 12.88
N TRP A 201 -19.92 16.98 12.47
CA TRP A 201 -21.14 16.50 13.12
C TRP A 201 -21.41 15.02 12.82
N ILE A 202 -21.28 14.59 11.56
CA ILE A 202 -21.36 13.15 11.17
C ILE A 202 -20.28 12.35 11.90
N GLU A 203 -19.02 12.78 11.85
CA GLU A 203 -17.89 12.07 12.47
C GLU A 203 -18.09 11.90 13.99
N GLY A 204 -18.56 12.95 14.68
CA GLY A 204 -18.88 12.85 16.10
C GLY A 204 -20.01 11.87 16.42
N ARG A 205 -20.99 11.70 15.51
CA ARG A 205 -22.09 10.74 15.66
C ARG A 205 -21.63 9.30 15.39
N VAL A 206 -20.78 9.10 14.39
CA VAL A 206 -20.16 7.79 14.11
C VAL A 206 -19.29 7.36 15.30
N GLU A 207 -18.50 8.27 15.88
CA GLU A 207 -17.71 8.01 17.09
C GLU A 207 -18.59 7.69 18.31
N MET A 208 -19.70 8.41 18.50
CA MET A 208 -20.67 8.11 19.57
C MET A 208 -21.31 6.73 19.42
N LEU A 209 -21.66 6.33 18.19
CA LEU A 209 -22.27 5.03 17.89
C LEU A 209 -21.25 3.89 18.02
N ALA A 210 -20.00 4.12 17.63
CA ALA A 210 -18.91 3.15 17.75
C ALA A 210 -18.42 2.96 19.21
N GLY A 211 -18.66 3.93 20.09
CA GLY A 211 -18.26 3.90 21.51
C GLY A 211 -19.24 3.22 22.46
N ALA A 212 -20.40 2.72 21.99
CA ALA A 212 -21.39 2.08 22.84
C ALA A 212 -21.11 0.56 22.97
N PRO A 213 -20.77 0.03 24.16
CA PRO A 213 -20.68 -1.42 24.35
C PRO A 213 -22.06 -2.05 24.17
N GLY A 214 -22.09 -3.10 23.34
CA GLY A 214 -23.31 -3.66 22.76
C GLY A 214 -24.40 -4.07 23.73
N ILE A 215 -25.63 -3.77 23.35
CA ILE A 215 -26.81 -4.53 23.76
C ILE A 215 -27.57 -4.86 22.47
N ALA A 216 -27.57 -6.14 22.13
CA ALA A 216 -28.41 -6.70 21.09
C ALA A 216 -29.89 -6.60 21.49
N GLY A 217 -30.73 -6.15 20.56
CA GLY A 217 -32.16 -6.42 20.51
C GLY A 217 -33.03 -5.70 21.57
N VAL A 218 -33.85 -4.76 21.10
CA VAL A 218 -35.31 -4.67 21.30
C VAL A 218 -35.75 -3.28 20.83
N VAL A 219 -36.60 -3.26 19.81
CA VAL A 219 -37.32 -2.06 19.37
C VAL A 219 -38.41 -1.77 20.42
N SER A 220 -38.29 -0.68 21.17
CA SER A 220 -39.37 -0.09 21.96
C SER A 220 -39.06 1.37 22.35
N PRO A 221 -40.09 2.22 22.50
CA PRO A 221 -39.97 3.66 22.35
C PRO A 221 -39.23 4.32 23.52
N VAL A 222 -38.39 5.29 23.17
CA VAL A 222 -37.54 6.09 24.07
C VAL A 222 -38.38 6.72 25.20
N GLN A 223 -38.29 6.14 26.40
CA GLN A 223 -38.62 6.85 27.63
C GLN A 223 -37.52 7.88 27.90
N ARG A 224 -37.89 9.17 27.78
CA ARG A 224 -37.04 10.31 28.13
C ARG A 224 -36.67 10.25 29.61
N ARG A 225 -35.48 9.76 29.94
CA ARG A 225 -34.83 10.09 31.22
C ARG A 225 -34.24 11.50 31.11
N ARG A 226 -34.82 12.44 31.86
CA ARG A 226 -34.25 13.78 32.08
C ARG A 226 -33.37 13.72 33.32
N ASP A 227 -32.06 13.65 33.12
CA ASP A 227 -31.11 13.76 34.22
C ASP A 227 -30.88 15.24 34.59
N PRO A 228 -30.67 15.56 35.88
CA PRO A 228 -30.46 16.93 36.32
C PRO A 228 -29.12 17.50 35.83
N VAL A 229 -29.19 18.63 35.12
CA VAL A 229 -28.03 19.33 34.57
C VAL A 229 -27.23 20.00 35.70
N ARG A 230 -25.96 19.59 35.88
CA ARG A 230 -25.00 20.31 36.73
C ARG A 230 -24.27 21.35 35.89
N ILE A 231 -24.58 22.63 36.11
CA ILE A 231 -23.88 23.73 35.44
C ILE A 231 -22.69 24.13 36.30
N ARG A 232 -21.48 23.98 35.74
CA ARG A 232 -20.22 24.45 36.32
C ARG A 232 -20.00 25.90 35.89
N ALA A 233 -20.02 26.83 36.83
CA ALA A 233 -19.69 28.23 36.58
C ALA A 233 -18.32 28.55 37.20
N THR A 234 -17.47 29.24 36.44
CA THR A 234 -16.14 29.67 36.91
C THR A 234 -16.05 31.19 36.79
N ASP A 235 -15.64 31.87 37.85
CA ASP A 235 -15.48 33.33 37.80
C ASP A 235 -14.15 33.75 37.15
N ARG A 236 -13.97 35.05 36.92
CA ARG A 236 -12.75 35.61 36.29
C ARG A 236 -11.49 35.45 37.15
N LEU A 237 -11.61 34.99 38.39
CA LEU A 237 -10.50 34.69 39.30
C LEU A 237 -10.21 33.18 39.39
N GLY A 238 -10.97 32.34 38.67
CA GLY A 238 -10.76 30.89 38.60
C GLY A 238 -11.50 30.06 39.64
N ASN A 239 -12.38 30.66 40.45
CA ASN A 239 -13.16 29.92 41.44
C ASN A 239 -14.34 29.21 40.79
N VAL A 240 -14.55 27.93 41.13
CA VAL A 240 -15.59 27.07 40.56
C VAL A 240 -16.75 26.93 41.56
N ALA A 241 -17.97 27.22 41.12
CA ALA A 241 -19.20 26.92 41.85
C ALA A 241 -20.10 25.97 41.04
N TYR A 242 -20.81 25.09 41.75
CA TYR A 242 -21.78 24.16 41.17
C TYR A 242 -23.19 24.62 41.56
N ILE A 243 -24.02 24.91 40.54
CA ILE A 243 -25.42 25.27 40.77
C ILE A 243 -26.27 24.02 40.53
N HIS A 244 -26.93 23.54 41.59
CA HIS A 244 -27.98 22.55 41.48
C HIS A 244 -29.29 23.25 41.13
N ARG A 245 -29.79 23.04 39.90
CA ARG A 245 -31.11 23.51 39.51
C ARG A 245 -32.12 22.39 39.70
N GLU A 246 -32.87 22.43 40.80
CA GLU A 246 -34.15 21.72 40.86
C GLU A 246 -35.16 22.48 40.00
N ALA A 247 -35.73 21.80 39.02
CA ALA A 247 -36.77 22.35 38.17
C ALA A 247 -38.08 22.41 38.98
N ASP A 248 -38.30 23.51 39.74
CA ASP A 248 -39.62 24.11 40.04
C ASP A 248 -39.65 25.05 41.27
N ARG A 249 -38.70 25.99 41.43
CA ARG A 249 -38.91 27.12 42.36
C ARG A 249 -38.49 28.48 41.79
N PRO A 250 -39.29 29.55 41.98
CA PRO A 250 -38.90 30.91 41.65
C PRO A 250 -37.88 31.46 42.66
N ILE A 251 -37.03 32.37 42.17
CA ILE A 251 -35.91 32.98 42.90
C ILE A 251 -36.44 33.80 44.09
N GLN A 252 -36.09 33.40 45.33
CA GLN A 252 -36.15 34.27 46.49
C GLN A 252 -34.73 34.67 46.92
N ALA A 253 -34.46 35.97 46.92
CA ALA A 253 -33.22 36.54 47.41
C ALA A 253 -33.24 36.62 48.94
N HIS A 254 -32.28 35.97 49.60
CA HIS A 254 -31.91 36.32 50.98
C HIS A 254 -30.38 36.32 51.14
N ARG A 255 -29.85 37.50 51.50
CA ARG A 255 -28.49 37.68 52.01
C ARG A 255 -28.32 36.91 53.31
N ARG A 256 -27.26 36.10 53.43
CA ARG A 256 -26.61 35.86 54.72
C ARG A 256 -25.12 35.58 54.54
N TRP A 257 -24.32 36.51 55.03
CA TRP A 257 -22.89 36.38 55.28
C TRP A 257 -22.62 35.40 56.44
N ARG A 258 -21.60 34.55 56.30
CA ARG A 258 -20.72 34.06 57.37
C ARG A 258 -19.40 33.58 56.74
N GLY A 259 -18.29 34.16 57.22
CA GLY A 259 -16.93 33.89 56.72
C GLY A 259 -16.14 32.93 57.61
N VAL A 260 -14.82 33.21 57.68
CA VAL A 260 -13.68 32.49 58.30
C VAL A 260 -12.98 31.59 57.25
N GLY A 261 -11.80 31.91 56.69
CA GLY A 261 -10.48 32.23 57.30
C GLY A 261 -9.55 31.03 57.01
N GLY A 262 -8.26 31.09 56.67
CA GLY A 262 -7.22 32.11 56.50
C GLY A 262 -6.15 31.57 55.50
N GLU A 263 -5.44 32.45 54.80
CA GLU A 263 -4.00 32.78 55.01
C GLU A 263 -2.98 31.66 54.73
N GLY A 264 -2.05 31.94 53.82
CA GLY A 264 -0.89 31.09 53.54
C GLY A 264 -0.06 31.52 52.32
N MET A 265 0.76 32.56 52.47
CA MET A 265 1.72 33.09 51.50
C MET A 265 2.80 32.09 51.04
N ALA A 266 3.31 32.23 49.80
CA ALA A 266 4.73 32.52 49.51
C ALA A 266 5.02 32.57 47.99
N GLY A 267 5.81 33.57 47.59
CA GLY A 267 6.07 33.98 46.21
C GLY A 267 7.28 33.34 45.48
N PRO A 268 7.70 33.94 44.35
CA PRO A 268 8.32 33.26 43.20
C PRO A 268 9.80 33.63 42.93
N ARG A 269 10.48 32.98 41.97
CA ARG A 269 11.54 33.52 41.04
C ARG A 269 12.17 32.42 40.16
N ARG A 270 12.09 32.54 38.82
CA ARG A 270 13.07 33.08 37.81
C ARG A 270 14.20 32.13 37.33
N ILE A 271 13.96 31.56 36.15
CA ILE A 271 14.70 31.61 34.86
C ILE A 271 16.16 32.14 34.86
N GLY A 272 17.07 31.36 34.24
CA GLY A 272 18.35 31.77 33.66
C GLY A 272 18.94 30.70 32.71
N PRO A 273 19.70 31.05 31.64
CA PRO A 273 19.83 30.23 30.43
C PRO A 273 21.18 29.49 30.26
N PHE A 274 21.15 28.42 29.46
CA PHE A 274 22.30 27.60 29.06
C PHE A 274 22.93 28.10 27.74
N HIS A 275 24.24 28.41 27.78
CA HIS A 275 25.11 28.49 26.60
C HIS A 275 25.95 27.20 26.53
N ARG A 276 26.03 26.54 25.37
CA ARG A 276 27.11 25.58 25.06
C ARG A 276 27.74 25.87 23.72
N ARG A 277 29.08 25.90 23.76
CA ARG A 277 30.04 26.06 22.66
C ARG A 277 30.27 24.73 21.95
N ILE A 278 30.60 24.85 20.66
CA ILE A 278 31.25 23.85 19.78
C ILE A 278 32.72 23.68 20.18
N PRO A 279 33.36 22.53 19.86
CA PRO A 279 34.57 22.62 19.03
C PRO A 279 34.64 21.60 17.88
N HIS A 280 35.28 22.05 16.80
CA HIS A 280 35.70 21.33 15.59
C HIS A 280 37.06 20.63 15.75
N GLY A 281 37.31 19.64 14.89
CA GLY A 281 38.62 19.04 14.55
C GLY A 281 38.64 17.52 14.78
N ASN A 282 39.22 16.66 13.94
CA ASN A 282 40.06 16.83 12.77
C ASN A 282 40.16 15.50 11.97
N ALA A 283 40.39 15.65 10.65
CA ALA A 283 41.32 14.91 9.79
C ALA A 283 41.13 13.41 9.46
N CYS A 284 40.91 13.15 8.16
CA CYS A 284 41.21 11.91 7.43
C CYS A 284 42.68 11.85 6.98
N PRO A 285 43.33 10.67 6.93
CA PRO A 285 44.55 10.46 6.16
C PRO A 285 44.29 9.77 4.81
N ALA A 286 45.14 10.14 3.84
CA ALA A 286 45.22 9.60 2.50
C ALA A 286 46.05 8.30 2.42
N HIS A 287 45.73 7.43 1.46
CA HIS A 287 46.65 6.40 0.90
C HIS A 287 46.40 6.33 -0.62
N ARG A 288 47.30 6.88 -1.43
CA ARG A 288 48.46 6.25 -2.12
C ARG A 288 48.09 5.31 -3.30
N ARG A 289 48.37 5.82 -4.51
CA ARG A 289 48.53 5.11 -5.79
C ARG A 289 49.81 4.28 -5.81
N VAL A 290 49.81 3.16 -6.54
CA VAL A 290 50.90 2.72 -7.47
C VAL A 290 50.31 1.73 -8.53
N PRO A 291 51.01 1.30 -9.61
CA PRO A 291 50.59 1.52 -11.00
C PRO A 291 50.36 0.22 -11.81
N GLY A 292 50.04 0.39 -13.10
CA GLY A 292 49.48 -0.65 -13.96
C GLY A 292 50.43 -1.66 -14.61
N PHE A 293 49.83 -2.50 -15.46
CA PHE A 293 50.48 -3.32 -16.46
C PHE A 293 49.62 -3.38 -17.74
N ARG A 294 50.29 -3.41 -18.89
CA ARG A 294 49.77 -3.38 -20.27
C ARG A 294 49.79 -4.79 -20.89
N ARG A 295 48.83 -5.02 -21.80
CA ARG A 295 48.83 -5.86 -23.04
C ARG A 295 49.15 -7.36 -22.93
N VAL A 296 48.24 -8.20 -23.44
CA VAL A 296 48.17 -8.65 -24.86
C VAL A 296 46.70 -8.62 -25.27
#